data_AF-A0AAN7WWT0-F1
#
_entry.id   AF-A0AAN7WWT0-F1
#
_cell.length_a   1.000
_cell.length_b   1.000
_cell.length_c   1.000
_cell.angle_alpha   90.00
_cell.angle_beta   90.00
_cell.angle_gamma   90.00
#
_symmetry.space_group_name_H-M   'P 1'
#
loop_
_entity.id
_entity.type
_entity.pdbx_description
1 polymer ?
#
loop_
_entity_poly.entity_id
_entity_poly.type
_entity_poly.pdbx_seq_one_letter_code
_entity_poly.pdbx_strand_id
1 'polypeptide(L)'
;MAAEEAGGVSRTPACLCVLCGLPAAGKSSLARRVLSSAAQRGWRASVVPYDDLIPEHAFQTRGAEDGVKLQEIHTEWKLHRQAVLQCIEQFLEKPGVLAELPSSCQINMAAWEQCILPLLQPGYLGRSQAAGAPLLFLLDDNFYYPSMRYEVYQLARKFSLGFCQVYLQCDLDLCISRNQSRSKPIPTEVILEMVKRLDSPNPQKNSWETNSISFNTTDDLSECDMLRVMELISSALSNPLSPAEDNKEQKEADRLKCASSVIHQTDQAFRRHISEAMRTARDNHLPPDLMRSLAAQLNESKATFLLNLRREFLLEASFAQEEDIDVERVVKRAVDLFDHEKKEILLRIINENK
;
A
#
# COMPACT_ATOMS: atom_id res chain seq x y z
N MET A 1 36.12 22.75 29.94
CA MET A 1 35.65 21.54 30.64
C MET A 1 34.13 21.55 30.57
N ALA A 2 33.41 20.63 29.96
CA ALA A 2 33.70 19.51 29.08
C ALA A 2 32.56 19.53 28.05
N ALA A 3 32.85 19.39 26.76
CA ALA A 3 31.80 19.19 25.76
C ALA A 3 31.40 17.72 25.82
N GLU A 4 30.13 17.45 26.10
CA GLU A 4 29.55 16.11 26.06
C GLU A 4 29.72 15.53 24.66
N GLU A 5 30.55 14.50 24.53
CA GLU A 5 30.56 13.60 23.38
C GLU A 5 29.24 12.83 23.37
N ALA A 6 28.26 13.32 22.62
CA ALA A 6 27.12 12.51 22.22
C ALA A 6 27.61 11.45 21.21
N GLY A 7 27.91 10.25 21.71
CA GLY A 7 28.22 9.07 20.91
C GLY A 7 27.04 8.67 20.02
N GLY A 8 26.92 9.32 18.87
CA GLY A 8 26.02 8.91 17.81
C GLY A 8 26.61 7.67 17.11
N VAL A 9 25.96 6.52 17.28
CA VAL A 9 26.24 5.34 16.45
C VAL A 9 26.00 5.77 14.99
N SER A 10 27.07 5.94 14.22
CA SER A 10 26.99 6.29 12.80
C SER A 10 26.26 5.16 12.07
N ARG A 11 24.95 5.35 11.81
CA ARG A 11 24.15 4.41 11.03
C ARG A 11 24.64 4.44 9.59
N THR A 12 24.74 3.26 8.99
CA THR A 12 25.11 3.15 7.57
C THR A 12 24.11 3.92 6.71
N PRO A 13 24.55 4.81 5.79
CA PRO A 13 23.64 5.50 4.87
C PRO A 13 22.79 4.49 4.11
N ALA A 14 21.50 4.74 4.00
CA ALA A 14 20.57 3.85 3.31
C ALA A 14 19.56 4.64 2.49
N CYS A 15 19.14 4.09 1.35
CA CYS A 15 18.18 4.73 0.45
C CYS A 15 17.09 3.73 0.02
N LEU A 16 15.84 4.20 0.04
CA LEU A 16 14.71 3.53 -0.59
C LEU A 16 14.43 4.19 -1.95
N CYS A 17 14.64 3.46 -3.02
CA CYS A 17 14.39 3.91 -4.39
C CYS A 17 13.17 3.19 -4.96
N VAL A 18 12.13 3.96 -5.28
CA VAL A 18 10.88 3.45 -5.85
C VAL A 18 10.97 3.44 -7.38
N LEU A 19 10.70 2.30 -8.01
CA LEU A 19 10.53 2.21 -9.46
C LEU A 19 9.04 2.26 -9.78
N CYS A 20 8.58 3.27 -10.51
CA CYS A 20 7.16 3.48 -10.81
C CYS A 20 6.90 3.34 -12.32
N GLY A 21 5.77 2.75 -12.70
CA GLY A 21 5.36 2.66 -14.09
C GLY A 21 4.47 1.45 -14.38
N LEU A 22 3.92 1.41 -15.59
CA LEU A 22 3.04 0.32 -16.04
C LEU A 22 3.73 -1.05 -16.01
N PRO A 23 2.95 -2.15 -15.94
CA PRO A 23 3.47 -3.48 -16.23
C PRO A 23 4.24 -3.49 -17.55
N ALA A 24 5.39 -4.16 -17.58
CA ALA A 24 6.28 -4.22 -18.76
C ALA A 24 6.90 -2.89 -19.23
N ALA A 25 6.83 -1.81 -18.45
CA ALA A 25 7.55 -0.54 -18.71
C ALA A 25 9.09 -0.64 -18.54
N GLY A 26 9.63 -1.79 -18.12
CA GLY A 26 11.08 -2.01 -18.00
C GLY A 26 11.68 -1.83 -16.60
N LYS A 27 10.87 -1.72 -15.55
CA LYS A 27 11.31 -1.51 -14.15
C LYS A 27 12.34 -2.54 -13.69
N SER A 28 12.01 -3.83 -13.77
CA SER A 28 12.91 -4.94 -13.39
C SER A 28 14.19 -4.99 -14.24
N SER A 29 14.15 -4.50 -15.48
CA SER A 29 15.34 -4.38 -16.32
C SER A 29 16.24 -3.23 -15.87
N LEU A 30 15.67 -2.07 -15.54
CA LEU A 30 16.39 -0.96 -14.94
C LEU A 30 17.00 -1.37 -13.60
N ALA A 31 16.23 -2.04 -12.73
CA ALA A 31 16.66 -2.50 -11.42
C ALA A 31 17.97 -3.31 -11.48
N ARG A 32 18.06 -4.25 -12.43
CA ARG A 32 19.28 -5.05 -12.68
C ARG A 32 20.48 -4.22 -13.14
N ARG A 33 20.27 -3.20 -13.97
CA ARG A 33 21.35 -2.28 -14.38
C ARG A 33 21.83 -1.45 -13.19
N VAL A 34 20.91 -0.94 -12.37
CA VAL A 34 21.24 -0.17 -11.16
C VAL A 34 22.01 -1.02 -10.16
N LEU A 35 21.67 -2.30 -9.96
CA LEU A 35 22.46 -3.22 -9.12
C LEU A 35 23.92 -3.32 -9.58
N SER A 36 24.13 -3.51 -10.89
CA SER A 36 25.49 -3.58 -11.47
C SER A 36 26.28 -2.28 -11.23
N SER A 37 25.66 -1.13 -11.47
CA SER A 37 26.28 0.19 -11.23
C SER A 37 26.52 0.48 -9.75
N ALA A 38 25.63 0.04 -8.87
CA ALA A 38 25.78 0.18 -7.42
C ALA A 38 26.95 -0.68 -6.89
N ALA A 39 27.09 -1.91 -7.38
CA ALA A 39 28.21 -2.78 -7.03
C ALA A 39 29.57 -2.16 -7.45
N GLN A 40 29.65 -1.53 -8.62
CA GLN A 40 30.84 -0.79 -9.07
C GLN A 40 31.21 0.39 -8.16
N ARG A 41 30.21 0.99 -7.48
CA ARG A 41 30.40 2.05 -6.47
C ARG A 41 30.64 1.51 -5.06
N GLY A 42 30.71 0.19 -4.89
CA GLY A 42 30.87 -0.47 -3.59
C GLY A 42 29.64 -0.37 -2.69
N TRP A 43 28.46 -0.08 -3.24
CA TRP A 43 27.22 -0.06 -2.49
C TRP A 43 26.66 -1.47 -2.31
N ARG A 44 25.97 -1.67 -1.18
CA ARG A 44 25.20 -2.88 -0.90
C ARG A 44 23.77 -2.65 -1.38
N ALA A 45 23.46 -3.15 -2.57
CA ALA A 45 22.19 -2.92 -3.21
C ALA A 45 21.40 -4.22 -3.38
N SER A 46 20.08 -4.14 -3.26
CA SER A 46 19.19 -5.24 -3.56
C SER A 46 17.89 -4.76 -4.19
N VAL A 47 17.28 -5.64 -4.98
CA VAL A 47 15.95 -5.47 -5.53
C VAL A 47 14.96 -6.18 -4.61
N VAL A 48 13.85 -5.52 -4.34
CA VAL A 48 12.71 -6.05 -3.60
C VAL A 48 11.58 -6.23 -4.63
N PRO A 49 11.49 -7.39 -5.29
CA PRO A 49 10.48 -7.68 -6.30
C PRO A 49 9.16 -8.03 -5.64
N TYR A 50 8.20 -7.11 -5.65
CA TYR A 50 6.90 -7.33 -5.01
C TYR A 50 6.13 -8.50 -5.66
N ASP A 51 6.30 -8.72 -6.96
CA ASP A 51 5.69 -9.83 -7.70
C ASP A 51 6.13 -11.22 -7.18
N ASP A 52 7.36 -11.35 -6.66
CA ASP A 52 7.87 -12.63 -6.11
C ASP A 52 7.60 -12.78 -4.61
N LEU A 53 7.46 -11.66 -3.90
CA LEU A 53 7.21 -11.61 -2.45
C LEU A 53 5.72 -11.79 -2.13
N ILE A 54 4.83 -11.30 -2.98
CA ILE A 54 3.39 -11.33 -2.76
C ILE A 54 2.79 -12.55 -3.47
N PRO A 55 2.01 -13.40 -2.77
CA PRO A 55 1.38 -14.55 -3.38
C PRO A 55 0.44 -14.18 -4.55
N GLU A 56 0.45 -14.97 -5.63
CA GLU A 56 -0.35 -14.70 -6.84
C GLU A 56 -1.86 -14.55 -6.54
N HIS A 57 -2.38 -15.26 -5.53
CA HIS A 57 -3.80 -15.20 -5.16
C HIS A 57 -4.21 -13.81 -4.64
N ALA A 58 -3.28 -13.05 -4.03
CA ALA A 58 -3.55 -11.71 -3.54
C ALA A 58 -3.87 -10.71 -4.68
N PHE A 59 -3.42 -11.01 -5.90
CA PHE A 59 -3.66 -10.20 -7.10
C PHE A 59 -4.87 -10.65 -7.92
N GLN A 60 -5.48 -11.79 -7.59
CA GLN A 60 -6.60 -12.33 -8.35
C GLN A 60 -7.92 -11.68 -7.92
N THR A 61 -8.52 -10.90 -8.82
CA THR A 61 -9.93 -10.53 -8.73
C THR A 61 -10.76 -11.79 -9.03
N ARG A 62 -11.15 -12.57 -8.00
CA ARG A 62 -12.07 -13.68 -8.22
C ARG A 62 -13.31 -13.16 -8.93
N GLY A 63 -13.60 -13.75 -10.10
CA GLY A 63 -14.74 -13.43 -10.92
C GLY A 63 -16.03 -13.42 -10.11
N ALA A 64 -16.88 -12.44 -10.43
CA ALA A 64 -18.14 -12.16 -9.78
C ALA A 64 -19.04 -13.40 -9.70
N GLU A 65 -19.22 -13.93 -8.49
CA GLU A 65 -20.46 -14.65 -8.14
C GLU A 65 -21.08 -14.17 -6.81
N ASP A 66 -20.37 -13.40 -5.96
CA ASP A 66 -20.98 -12.78 -4.78
C ASP A 66 -20.41 -11.37 -4.58
N GLY A 67 -21.27 -10.34 -4.62
CA GLY A 67 -20.89 -8.92 -4.48
C GLY A 67 -20.18 -8.55 -3.16
N VAL A 68 -20.04 -9.48 -2.23
CA VAL A 68 -19.34 -9.31 -0.94
C VAL A 68 -17.82 -9.54 -1.07
N LYS A 69 -17.34 -10.34 -2.03
CA LYS A 69 -15.91 -10.71 -2.14
C LYS A 69 -15.02 -9.62 -2.72
N LEU A 70 -15.57 -8.62 -3.41
CA LEU A 70 -14.74 -7.62 -4.10
C LEU A 70 -14.00 -6.68 -3.14
N GLN A 71 -14.56 -6.41 -1.95
CA GLN A 71 -13.94 -5.52 -0.95
C GLN A 71 -12.78 -6.19 -0.22
N GLU A 72 -12.94 -7.46 0.20
CA GLU A 72 -11.88 -8.23 0.88
C GLU A 72 -10.62 -8.40 -0.01
N ILE A 73 -10.81 -8.60 -1.32
CA ILE A 73 -9.71 -8.79 -2.29
C ILE A 73 -8.88 -7.52 -2.46
N HIS A 74 -9.50 -6.33 -2.43
CA HIS A 74 -8.76 -5.07 -2.50
C HIS A 74 -7.93 -4.78 -1.24
N THR A 75 -8.23 -5.44 -0.13
CA THR A 75 -7.49 -5.31 1.14
C THR A 75 -6.27 -6.24 1.18
N GLU A 76 -6.36 -7.45 0.61
CA GLU A 76 -5.27 -8.44 0.70
C GLU A 76 -3.95 -7.97 0.08
N TRP A 77 -3.91 -7.57 -1.20
CA TRP A 77 -2.64 -7.13 -1.81
C TRP A 77 -2.04 -5.90 -1.11
N LYS A 78 -2.86 -5.02 -0.52
CA LYS A 78 -2.39 -3.90 0.29
C LYS A 78 -1.71 -4.38 1.57
N LEU A 79 -2.32 -5.33 2.27
CA LEU A 79 -1.74 -5.95 3.48
C LEU A 79 -0.40 -6.61 3.16
N HIS A 80 -0.29 -7.32 2.03
CA HIS A 80 0.95 -7.92 1.59
C HIS A 80 2.04 -6.87 1.28
N ARG A 81 1.69 -5.76 0.63
CA ARG A 81 2.64 -4.64 0.40
C ARG A 81 3.13 -4.03 1.70
N GLN A 82 2.23 -3.84 2.66
CA GLN A 82 2.59 -3.36 3.99
C GLN A 82 3.51 -4.35 4.70
N ALA A 83 3.26 -5.65 4.58
CA ALA A 83 4.14 -6.68 5.13
C ALA A 83 5.54 -6.61 4.52
N VAL A 84 5.69 -6.32 3.21
CA VAL A 84 7.02 -6.06 2.61
C VAL A 84 7.72 -4.88 3.28
N LEU A 85 7.01 -3.76 3.50
CA LEU A 85 7.58 -2.59 4.18
C LEU A 85 7.96 -2.89 5.64
N GLN A 86 7.16 -3.69 6.36
CA GLN A 86 7.48 -4.15 7.71
C GLN A 86 8.74 -5.02 7.73
N CYS A 87 8.97 -5.84 6.70
CA CYS A 87 10.19 -6.63 6.60
C CYS A 87 11.43 -5.75 6.39
N ILE A 88 11.32 -4.71 5.54
CA ILE A 88 12.37 -3.70 5.37
C ILE A 88 12.63 -2.96 6.68
N GLU A 89 11.58 -2.55 7.38
CA GLU A 89 11.65 -1.89 8.68
C GLU A 89 12.39 -2.75 9.72
N GLN A 90 12.02 -4.02 9.87
CA GLN A 90 12.69 -4.95 10.79
C GLN A 90 14.17 -5.14 10.44
N PHE A 91 14.49 -5.23 9.15
CA PHE A 91 15.88 -5.30 8.69
C PHE A 91 16.67 -4.03 9.07
N LEU A 92 16.07 -2.85 8.92
CA LEU A 92 16.69 -1.58 9.28
C LEU A 92 16.89 -1.41 10.79
N GLU A 93 16.01 -1.97 11.62
CA GLU A 93 16.13 -1.96 13.09
C GLU A 93 17.25 -2.88 13.58
N LYS A 94 17.42 -4.05 12.97
CA LYS A 94 18.40 -5.07 13.39
C LYS A 94 19.18 -5.66 12.19
N PRO A 95 20.07 -4.87 11.57
CA PRO A 95 20.88 -5.34 10.46
C PRO A 95 21.86 -6.42 10.94
N GLY A 96 21.72 -7.67 10.44
CA GLY A 96 22.65 -8.77 10.73
C GLY A 96 22.04 -10.01 11.36
N VAL A 97 20.81 -9.91 11.88
CA VAL A 97 20.02 -11.10 12.19
C VAL A 97 19.20 -11.39 10.94
N LEU A 98 19.30 -12.61 10.38
CA LEU A 98 18.24 -13.15 9.52
C LEU A 98 17.00 -13.09 10.40
N ALA A 99 16.22 -12.02 10.25
CA ALA A 99 15.19 -11.68 11.21
C ALA A 99 14.34 -12.94 11.42
N GLU A 100 14.20 -13.36 12.69
CA GLU A 100 13.14 -14.27 13.08
C GLU A 100 11.84 -13.49 12.87
N LEU A 101 11.48 -13.40 11.61
CA LEU A 101 10.33 -12.68 11.12
C LEU A 101 9.12 -13.41 11.71
N PRO A 102 8.15 -12.67 12.28
CA PRO A 102 7.03 -13.28 12.96
C PRO A 102 6.40 -14.34 12.05
N SER A 103 6.03 -15.49 12.61
CA SER A 103 5.41 -16.63 11.90
C SER A 103 4.07 -16.30 11.22
N SER A 104 3.62 -15.04 11.28
CA SER A 104 2.51 -14.46 10.56
C SER A 104 2.91 -13.74 9.26
N CYS A 105 4.16 -13.87 8.78
CA CYS A 105 4.62 -13.21 7.56
C CYS A 105 3.76 -13.61 6.36
N GLN A 106 3.00 -12.62 5.87
CA GLN A 106 2.11 -12.78 4.71
C GLN A 106 2.90 -12.79 3.39
N ILE A 107 4.23 -12.72 3.41
CA ILE A 107 5.07 -12.69 2.20
C ILE A 107 5.85 -13.99 2.05
N ASN A 108 6.32 -14.24 0.83
CA ASN A 108 7.22 -15.36 0.52
C ASN A 108 8.59 -15.15 1.20
N MET A 109 8.80 -15.86 2.30
CA MET A 109 10.02 -15.78 3.10
C MET A 109 11.28 -16.21 2.36
N ALA A 110 11.19 -17.23 1.50
CA ALA A 110 12.34 -17.68 0.71
C ALA A 110 12.77 -16.60 -0.29
N ALA A 111 11.81 -15.93 -0.94
CA ALA A 111 12.11 -14.80 -1.82
C ALA A 111 12.70 -13.61 -1.03
N TRP A 112 12.18 -13.32 0.16
CA TRP A 112 12.71 -12.27 1.03
C TRP A 112 14.16 -12.52 1.45
N GLU A 113 14.50 -13.75 1.85
CA GLU A 113 15.87 -14.14 2.21
C GLU A 113 16.86 -13.89 1.06
N GLN A 114 16.47 -14.22 -0.18
CA GLN A 114 17.28 -13.94 -1.36
C GLN A 114 17.47 -12.43 -1.59
N CYS A 115 16.46 -11.61 -1.25
CA CYS A 115 16.56 -10.16 -1.37
C CYS A 115 17.53 -9.57 -0.35
N ILE A 116 17.57 -10.04 0.89
CA ILE A 116 18.42 -9.43 1.93
C ILE A 116 19.88 -9.91 1.90
N LEU A 117 20.16 -11.07 1.29
CA LEU A 117 21.50 -11.65 1.27
C LEU A 117 22.58 -10.70 0.70
N PRO A 118 22.37 -9.99 -0.45
CA PRO A 118 23.33 -9.01 -0.97
C PRO A 118 23.54 -7.80 -0.07
N LEU A 119 22.60 -7.50 0.84
CA LEU A 119 22.70 -6.38 1.79
C LEU A 119 23.51 -6.76 3.04
N LEU A 120 23.49 -8.05 3.41
CA LEU A 120 24.23 -8.60 4.55
C LEU A 120 25.68 -8.91 4.21
N GLN A 121 25.95 -9.32 2.97
CA GLN A 121 27.30 -9.69 2.55
C GLN A 121 28.11 -8.45 2.14
N PRO A 122 29.26 -8.18 2.79
CA PRO A 122 30.33 -7.42 2.17
C PRO A 122 30.61 -8.05 0.80
N GLY A 123 30.54 -7.29 -0.29
CA GLY A 123 31.19 -7.74 -1.52
C GLY A 123 32.70 -7.96 -1.31
N TYR A 124 33.48 -8.10 -2.38
CA TYR A 124 34.94 -8.30 -2.38
C TYR A 124 35.80 -7.26 -1.59
N LEU A 125 35.17 -6.32 -0.88
CA LEU A 125 35.79 -5.35 0.02
C LEU A 125 36.04 -5.97 1.39
N GLY A 126 37.23 -5.72 1.96
CA GLY A 126 37.58 -6.20 3.30
C GLY A 126 36.56 -5.77 4.38
N ARG A 127 36.38 -6.61 5.41
CA ARG A 127 35.36 -6.43 6.49
C ARG A 127 35.29 -5.01 7.10
N SER A 128 36.40 -4.26 7.09
CA SER A 128 36.48 -2.91 7.64
C SER A 128 35.86 -1.82 6.74
N GLN A 129 35.76 -2.01 5.42
CA GLN A 129 35.15 -1.04 4.49
C GLN A 129 33.65 -1.30 4.27
N ALA A 130 33.22 -2.55 4.45
CA ALA A 130 31.83 -2.94 4.22
C ALA A 130 30.84 -2.50 5.32
N ALA A 131 31.32 -2.25 6.53
CA ALA A 131 30.47 -1.79 7.64
C ALA A 131 29.87 -0.39 7.41
N GLY A 132 30.54 0.44 6.59
CA GLY A 132 30.07 1.79 6.21
C GLY A 132 29.47 1.90 4.81
N ALA A 133 29.44 0.80 4.04
CA ALA A 133 28.99 0.82 2.65
C ALA A 133 27.49 1.13 2.55
N PRO A 134 27.07 2.14 1.76
CA PRO A 134 25.67 2.53 1.63
C PRO A 134 24.76 1.35 1.26
N LEU A 135 23.58 1.32 1.85
CA LEU A 135 22.51 0.37 1.53
C LEU A 135 21.55 0.98 0.50
N LEU A 136 21.15 0.19 -0.49
CA LEU A 136 20.16 0.59 -1.48
C LEU A 136 19.08 -0.49 -1.63
N PHE A 137 17.83 -0.11 -1.38
CA PHE A 137 16.66 -0.93 -1.69
C PHE A 137 16.00 -0.38 -2.95
N LEU A 138 15.96 -1.19 -4.00
CA LEU A 138 15.21 -0.92 -5.21
C LEU A 138 13.86 -1.63 -5.10
N LEU A 139 12.81 -0.86 -4.85
CA LEU A 139 11.44 -1.38 -4.72
C LEU A 139 10.86 -1.53 -6.13
N ASP A 140 10.77 -2.78 -6.59
CA ASP A 140 10.26 -3.12 -7.91
C ASP A 140 8.79 -3.57 -7.79
N ASP A 141 7.91 -2.60 -8.03
CA ASP A 141 6.47 -2.76 -8.12
C ASP A 141 5.94 -1.70 -9.11
N ASN A 142 4.66 -1.71 -9.45
CA ASN A 142 4.04 -0.70 -10.31
C ASN A 142 3.98 0.71 -9.70
N PHE A 143 3.85 0.82 -8.37
CA PHE A 143 3.71 2.05 -7.59
C PHE A 143 2.76 3.11 -8.21
N TYR A 144 1.63 2.65 -8.76
CA TYR A 144 0.79 3.47 -9.62
C TYR A 144 -0.08 4.50 -8.87
N TYR A 145 -0.30 4.32 -7.56
CA TYR A 145 -0.94 5.33 -6.71
C TYR A 145 0.10 6.14 -5.92
N PRO A 146 -0.14 7.45 -5.70
CA PRO A 146 0.71 8.27 -4.83
C PRO A 146 0.78 7.72 -3.40
N SER A 147 -0.32 7.21 -2.86
CA SER A 147 -0.37 6.62 -1.51
C SER A 147 0.63 5.47 -1.31
N MET A 148 0.81 4.61 -2.32
CA MET A 148 1.81 3.52 -2.28
C MET A 148 3.23 4.06 -2.15
N ARG A 149 3.54 5.16 -2.84
CA ARG A 149 4.87 5.79 -2.81
C ARG A 149 5.08 6.55 -1.51
N TYR A 150 4.01 7.14 -0.98
CA TYR A 150 4.02 7.85 0.29
C TYR A 150 4.32 6.92 1.48
N GLU A 151 3.79 5.69 1.50
CA GLU A 151 4.12 4.70 2.55
C GLU A 151 5.64 4.42 2.61
N VAL A 152 6.29 4.31 1.44
CA VAL A 152 7.75 4.16 1.36
C VAL A 152 8.46 5.42 1.86
N TYR A 153 7.99 6.60 1.44
CA TYR A 153 8.52 7.88 1.91
C TYR A 153 8.42 8.01 3.43
N GLN A 154 7.31 7.61 4.03
CA GLN A 154 7.12 7.60 5.49
C GLN A 154 8.11 6.68 6.20
N LEU A 155 8.35 5.48 5.65
CA LEU A 155 9.36 4.57 6.18
C LEU A 155 10.76 5.19 6.08
N ALA A 156 11.09 5.79 4.94
CA ALA A 156 12.36 6.50 4.76
C ALA A 156 12.53 7.64 5.79
N ARG A 157 11.49 8.43 6.04
CA ARG A 157 11.52 9.46 7.10
C ARG A 157 11.72 8.87 8.49
N LYS A 158 11.02 7.78 8.83
CA LYS A 158 11.09 7.15 10.15
C LYS A 158 12.53 6.77 10.52
N PHE A 159 13.31 6.31 9.55
CA PHE A 159 14.68 5.85 9.76
C PHE A 159 15.78 6.83 9.33
N SER A 160 15.40 8.04 8.89
CA SER A 160 16.33 9.03 8.33
C SER A 160 17.09 8.52 7.12
N LEU A 161 16.37 7.99 6.14
CA LEU A 161 16.91 7.41 4.91
C LEU A 161 16.82 8.39 3.75
N GLY A 162 17.66 8.16 2.74
CA GLY A 162 17.43 8.70 1.41
C GLY A 162 16.16 8.13 0.78
N PHE A 163 15.45 8.97 0.04
CA PHE A 163 14.27 8.55 -0.74
C PHE A 163 14.32 9.20 -2.12
N CYS A 164 14.06 8.39 -3.15
CA CYS A 164 13.90 8.87 -4.50
C CYS A 164 13.01 7.96 -5.35
N GLN A 165 12.56 8.48 -6.49
CA GLN A 165 11.60 7.83 -7.36
C GLN A 165 12.10 7.87 -8.81
N VAL A 166 12.02 6.75 -9.50
CA VAL A 166 12.29 6.66 -10.93
C VAL A 166 11.02 6.24 -11.64
N TYR A 167 10.44 7.15 -12.41
CA TYR A 167 9.25 6.89 -13.20
C TYR A 167 9.63 6.46 -14.62
N LEU A 168 9.16 5.28 -15.03
CA LEU A 168 9.36 4.74 -16.37
C LEU A 168 8.07 4.95 -17.15
N GLN A 169 8.06 6.00 -17.96
CA GLN A 169 7.00 6.27 -18.91
C GLN A 169 7.16 5.34 -20.12
N CYS A 170 6.08 4.67 -20.49
CA CYS A 170 6.07 3.76 -21.62
C CYS A 170 4.70 3.82 -22.28
N ASP A 171 4.67 3.79 -23.61
CA ASP A 171 3.43 3.78 -24.37
C ASP A 171 2.64 2.49 -24.09
N LEU A 172 1.32 2.62 -24.04
CA LEU A 172 0.42 1.51 -23.70
C LEU A 172 0.57 0.33 -24.66
N ASP A 173 0.60 0.59 -25.97
CA ASP A 173 0.73 -0.46 -26.98
C ASP A 173 2.05 -1.22 -26.83
N LEU A 174 3.12 -0.51 -26.48
CA LEU A 174 4.42 -1.12 -26.22
C LEU A 174 4.42 -1.94 -24.93
N CYS A 175 3.78 -1.47 -23.86
CA CYS A 175 3.59 -2.24 -22.63
C CYS A 175 2.82 -3.54 -22.89
N ILE A 176 1.75 -3.49 -23.69
CA ILE A 176 0.94 -4.67 -24.05
C ILE A 176 1.79 -5.65 -24.86
N SER A 177 2.49 -5.17 -25.89
CA SER A 177 3.37 -6.00 -26.73
C SER A 177 4.49 -6.68 -25.91
N ARG A 178 5.17 -5.91 -25.05
CA ARG A 178 6.21 -6.45 -24.14
C ARG A 178 5.61 -7.43 -23.13
N ASN A 179 4.42 -7.16 -22.59
CA ASN A 179 3.75 -8.04 -21.64
C ASN A 179 3.41 -9.40 -22.27
N GLN A 180 2.91 -9.43 -23.51
CA GLN A 180 2.61 -10.67 -24.24
C GLN A 180 3.84 -11.57 -24.44
N SER A 181 5.04 -10.98 -24.46
CA SER A 181 6.30 -11.70 -24.60
C SER A 181 6.89 -12.21 -23.27
N ARG A 182 6.23 -11.94 -22.12
CA ARG A 182 6.68 -12.40 -20.79
C ARG A 182 6.37 -13.88 -20.59
N SER A 183 7.14 -14.53 -19.70
CA SER A 183 6.87 -15.91 -19.27
C SER A 183 5.52 -16.08 -18.57
N LYS A 184 5.13 -15.08 -17.78
CA LYS A 184 3.83 -14.96 -17.12
C LYS A 184 3.18 -13.63 -17.50
N PRO A 185 2.47 -13.56 -18.65
CA PRO A 185 1.77 -12.35 -19.05
C PRO A 185 0.54 -12.13 -18.16
N ILE A 186 0.25 -10.88 -17.82
CA ILE A 186 -1.03 -10.52 -17.19
C ILE A 186 -2.09 -10.21 -18.26
N PRO A 187 -3.40 -10.33 -17.97
CA PRO A 187 -4.44 -9.98 -18.93
C PRO A 187 -4.34 -8.53 -19.39
N THR A 188 -4.57 -8.26 -20.67
CA THR A 188 -4.47 -6.92 -21.26
C THR A 188 -5.41 -5.94 -20.55
N GLU A 189 -6.58 -6.41 -20.13
CA GLU A 189 -7.59 -5.63 -19.41
C GLU A 189 -7.03 -5.07 -18.10
N VAL A 190 -6.14 -5.79 -17.42
CA VAL A 190 -5.48 -5.32 -16.20
C VAL A 190 -4.57 -4.13 -16.52
N ILE A 191 -3.79 -4.21 -17.60
CA ILE A 191 -2.92 -3.09 -18.04
C ILE A 191 -3.77 -1.87 -18.40
N LEU A 192 -4.87 -2.07 -19.14
CA LEU A 192 -5.79 -1.00 -19.51
C LEU A 192 -6.40 -0.30 -18.28
N GLU A 193 -6.77 -1.07 -17.24
CA GLU A 193 -7.26 -0.48 -15.99
C GLU A 193 -6.16 0.21 -15.18
N MET A 194 -4.93 -0.31 -15.20
CA MET A 194 -3.80 0.32 -14.52
C MET A 194 -3.44 1.66 -15.14
N VAL A 195 -3.50 1.81 -16.46
CA VAL A 195 -3.27 3.10 -17.16
C VAL A 195 -4.22 4.17 -16.68
N LYS A 196 -5.51 3.85 -16.51
CA LYS A 196 -6.54 4.79 -16.05
C LYS A 196 -6.30 5.31 -14.62
N ARG A 197 -5.53 4.55 -13.83
CA ARG A 197 -5.30 4.80 -12.40
C ARG A 197 -3.89 5.30 -12.10
N LEU A 198 -2.97 5.18 -13.05
CA LEU A 198 -1.57 5.54 -12.88
C LEU A 198 -1.44 7.06 -12.73
N ASP A 199 -0.96 7.50 -11.57
CA ASP A 199 -0.59 8.89 -11.31
C ASP A 199 0.93 8.99 -11.22
N SER A 200 1.55 9.65 -12.20
CA SER A 200 3.00 9.84 -12.22
C SER A 200 3.45 10.75 -11.06
N PRO A 201 4.68 10.59 -10.53
CA PRO A 201 5.19 11.48 -9.49
C PRO A 201 5.03 12.96 -9.86
N ASN A 202 4.45 13.76 -8.96
CA ASN A 202 4.13 15.15 -9.20
C ASN A 202 4.62 16.03 -8.04
N PRO A 203 5.89 16.50 -8.09
CA PRO A 203 6.48 17.38 -7.08
C PRO A 203 5.72 18.69 -6.81
N GLN A 204 4.93 19.16 -7.78
CA GLN A 204 4.15 20.40 -7.63
C GLN A 204 2.90 20.19 -6.78
N LYS A 205 2.28 19.00 -6.89
CA LYS A 205 1.14 18.60 -6.05
C LYS A 205 1.61 18.09 -4.70
N ASN A 206 2.65 17.27 -4.71
CA ASN A 206 3.16 16.53 -3.56
C ASN A 206 4.63 16.90 -3.34
N SER A 207 4.90 17.82 -2.40
CA SER A 207 6.29 18.27 -2.14
C SER A 207 7.23 17.15 -1.69
N TRP A 208 6.72 16.04 -1.15
CA TRP A 208 7.50 14.86 -0.79
C TRP A 208 7.98 14.05 -2.01
N GLU A 209 7.45 14.33 -3.20
CA GLU A 209 7.84 13.65 -4.44
C GLU A 209 9.02 14.32 -5.17
N THR A 210 9.58 15.41 -4.65
CA THR A 210 10.63 16.22 -5.33
C THR A 210 11.81 15.43 -5.86
N ASN A 211 12.24 14.38 -5.16
CA ASN A 211 13.34 13.51 -5.60
C ASN A 211 12.86 12.48 -6.64
N SER A 212 12.24 12.93 -7.72
CA SER A 212 11.73 12.09 -8.81
C SER A 212 12.36 12.44 -10.15
N ILE A 213 12.69 11.43 -10.95
CA ILE A 213 13.05 11.59 -12.37
C ILE A 213 12.18 10.70 -13.24
N SER A 214 11.94 11.13 -14.48
CA SER A 214 11.11 10.42 -15.46
C SER A 214 11.90 10.10 -16.71
N PHE A 215 11.77 8.88 -17.21
CA PHE A 215 12.36 8.43 -18.46
C PHE A 215 11.31 7.85 -19.39
N ASN A 216 11.42 8.16 -20.67
CA ASN A 216 10.69 7.45 -21.70
C ASN A 216 11.44 6.15 -22.02
N THR A 217 10.73 5.04 -22.04
CA THR A 217 11.25 3.68 -22.26
C THR A 217 10.78 3.05 -23.57
N THR A 218 10.31 3.89 -24.50
CA THR A 218 10.04 3.47 -25.89
C THR A 218 11.32 2.93 -26.52
N ASP A 219 12.44 3.62 -26.32
CA ASP A 219 13.78 3.15 -26.64
C ASP A 219 14.49 2.56 -25.40
N ASP A 220 15.60 1.86 -25.63
CA ASP A 220 16.47 1.40 -24.55
C ASP A 220 17.09 2.59 -23.81
N LEU A 221 17.08 2.54 -22.47
CA LEU A 221 17.69 3.58 -21.64
C LEU A 221 19.19 3.74 -21.95
N SER A 222 19.62 4.95 -22.24
CA SER A 222 21.01 5.25 -22.57
C SER A 222 21.94 5.15 -21.34
N GLU A 223 23.25 5.17 -21.56
CA GLU A 223 24.22 5.30 -20.47
C GLU A 223 24.09 6.65 -19.74
N CYS A 224 23.70 7.72 -20.44
CA CYS A 224 23.41 9.01 -19.83
C CYS A 224 22.21 8.94 -18.88
N ASP A 225 21.16 8.18 -19.25
CA ASP A 225 20.00 7.97 -18.38
C ASP A 225 20.38 7.19 -17.12
N MET A 226 21.22 6.17 -17.27
CA MET A 226 21.78 5.43 -16.14
C MET A 226 22.59 6.32 -15.19
N LEU A 227 23.42 7.22 -15.74
CA LEU A 227 24.17 8.19 -14.91
C LEU A 227 23.22 9.07 -14.10
N ARG A 228 22.14 9.57 -14.71
CA ARG A 228 21.12 10.38 -14.02
C ARG A 228 20.41 9.60 -12.90
N VAL A 229 20.11 8.32 -13.12
CA VAL A 229 19.55 7.45 -12.07
C VAL A 229 20.53 7.32 -10.91
N MET A 230 21.81 7.03 -11.19
CA MET A 230 22.82 6.87 -10.14
C MET A 230 23.13 8.17 -9.40
N GLU A 231 23.07 9.32 -10.09
CA GLU A 231 23.19 10.66 -9.47
C GLU A 231 22.02 10.96 -8.54
N LEU A 232 20.78 10.67 -8.97
CA LEU A 232 19.60 10.82 -8.12
C LEU A 232 19.73 9.99 -6.83
N ILE A 233 20.12 8.72 -6.95
CA ILE A 233 20.28 7.83 -5.79
C ILE A 233 21.43 8.31 -4.89
N SER A 234 22.55 8.78 -5.47
CA SER A 234 23.68 9.33 -4.71
C SER A 234 23.30 10.59 -3.94
N SER A 235 22.51 11.46 -4.59
CA SER A 235 21.96 12.67 -3.98
C SER A 235 21.03 12.32 -2.83
N ALA A 236 20.12 11.36 -3.02
CA ALA A 236 19.20 10.89 -1.97
C ALA A 236 19.96 10.27 -0.77
N LEU A 237 20.99 9.47 -1.02
CA LEU A 237 21.87 8.91 0.02
C LEU A 237 22.60 9.99 0.83
N SER A 238 22.97 11.10 0.19
CA SER A 238 23.69 12.21 0.82
C SER A 238 22.76 13.19 1.55
N ASN A 239 21.46 13.16 1.22
CA ASN A 239 20.43 14.04 1.77
C ASN A 239 19.29 13.21 2.38
N PRO A 240 19.54 12.49 3.49
CA PRO A 240 18.51 11.70 4.14
C PRO A 240 17.36 12.57 4.64
N LEU A 241 16.16 12.01 4.63
CA LEU A 241 14.97 12.70 5.11
C LEU A 241 15.00 12.87 6.64
N SER A 242 14.50 14.00 7.13
CA SER A 242 14.35 14.18 8.58
C SER A 242 13.13 13.42 9.10
N PRO A 243 13.25 12.71 10.24
CA PRO A 243 12.09 12.23 10.98
C PRO A 243 11.20 13.43 11.30
N ALA A 244 9.90 13.28 11.13
CA ALA A 244 8.97 14.35 11.48
C ALA A 244 9.00 14.58 13.00
N GLU A 245 9.07 15.84 13.43
CA GLU A 245 8.56 16.27 14.75
C GLU A 245 7.01 16.31 14.77
N ASP A 246 6.34 15.80 13.72
CA ASP A 246 4.88 15.83 13.59
C ASP A 246 4.23 15.16 14.79
N ASN A 247 3.32 15.91 15.41
CA ASN A 247 2.49 15.54 16.53
C ASN A 247 1.58 14.35 16.13
N LYS A 248 2.15 13.14 16.11
CA LYS A 248 1.47 11.89 15.71
C LYS A 248 0.17 11.72 16.48
N GLU A 249 0.18 12.11 17.76
CA GLU A 249 -0.99 12.12 18.64
C GLU A 249 -2.11 13.03 18.13
N GLN A 250 -1.79 14.21 17.59
CA GLN A 250 -2.79 15.14 17.06
C GLN A 250 -3.38 14.63 15.73
N LYS A 251 -2.53 14.10 14.83
CA LYS A 251 -2.99 13.49 13.58
C LYS A 251 -3.83 12.23 13.85
N GLU A 252 -3.45 11.41 14.81
CA GLU A 252 -4.21 10.21 15.21
C GLU A 252 -5.51 10.56 15.95
N ALA A 253 -5.49 11.58 16.80
CA ALA A 253 -6.70 12.11 17.43
C ALA A 253 -7.69 12.66 16.40
N ASP A 254 -7.21 13.40 15.39
CA ASP A 254 -8.08 13.95 14.34
C ASP A 254 -8.59 12.86 13.39
N ARG A 255 -7.81 11.79 13.16
CA ARG A 255 -8.27 10.57 12.48
C ARG A 255 -9.35 9.83 13.25
N LEU A 256 -9.15 9.61 14.56
CA LEU A 256 -10.13 8.97 15.43
C LEU A 256 -11.44 9.78 15.49
N LYS A 257 -11.34 11.11 15.51
CA LYS A 257 -12.51 12.00 15.42
C LYS A 257 -13.24 11.84 14.08
N CYS A 258 -12.53 11.81 12.96
CA CYS A 258 -13.13 11.63 11.63
C CYS A 258 -13.84 10.27 11.53
N ALA A 259 -13.18 9.18 11.96
CA ALA A 259 -13.77 7.85 12.04
C ALA A 259 -15.03 7.82 12.93
N SER A 260 -14.98 8.49 14.09
CA SER A 260 -16.14 8.60 14.98
C SER A 260 -17.30 9.36 14.34
N SER A 261 -17.01 10.40 13.55
CA SER A 261 -18.00 11.20 12.82
C SER A 261 -18.70 10.35 11.73
N VAL A 262 -17.93 9.61 10.94
CA VAL A 262 -18.47 8.71 9.90
C VAL A 262 -19.37 7.64 10.52
N ILE A 263 -18.89 6.94 11.55
CA ILE A 263 -19.66 5.89 12.24
C ILE A 263 -20.95 6.46 12.83
N HIS A 264 -20.89 7.65 13.44
CA HIS A 264 -22.07 8.28 14.01
C HIS A 264 -23.10 8.66 12.93
N GLN A 265 -22.65 9.21 11.80
CA GLN A 265 -23.54 9.55 10.68
C GLN A 265 -24.18 8.30 10.06
N THR A 266 -23.42 7.22 9.89
CA THR A 266 -23.94 5.94 9.39
C THR A 266 -24.91 5.29 10.38
N ASP A 267 -24.62 5.28 11.69
CA ASP A 267 -25.56 4.75 12.70
C ASP A 267 -26.89 5.52 12.68
N GLN A 268 -26.84 6.85 12.52
CA GLN A 268 -28.04 7.67 12.43
C GLN A 268 -28.88 7.31 11.19
N ALA A 269 -28.23 7.10 10.03
CA ALA A 269 -28.91 6.68 8.81
C ALA A 269 -29.55 5.28 8.95
N PHE A 270 -28.82 4.31 9.52
CA PHE A 270 -29.34 2.97 9.77
C PHE A 270 -30.56 2.98 10.68
N ARG A 271 -30.57 3.78 11.76
CA ARG A 271 -31.75 3.91 12.64
C ARG A 271 -32.98 4.40 11.91
N ARG A 272 -32.82 5.33 10.95
CA ARG A 272 -33.95 5.80 10.11
C ARG A 272 -34.47 4.66 9.25
N HIS A 273 -33.60 3.93 8.57
CA HIS A 273 -34.00 2.80 7.73
C HIS A 273 -34.64 1.64 8.51
N ILE A 274 -34.14 1.32 9.71
CA ILE A 274 -34.78 0.34 10.59
C ILE A 274 -36.17 0.83 10.98
N SER A 275 -36.32 2.11 11.30
CA SER A 275 -37.64 2.69 11.65
C SER A 275 -38.61 2.63 10.47
N GLU A 276 -38.14 2.86 9.25
CA GLU A 276 -38.92 2.68 8.02
C GLU A 276 -39.35 1.22 7.82
N ALA A 277 -38.43 0.27 7.93
CA ALA A 277 -38.74 -1.16 7.82
C ALA A 277 -39.76 -1.61 8.86
N MET A 278 -39.63 -1.15 10.11
CA MET A 278 -40.58 -1.44 11.18
C MET A 278 -41.96 -0.81 10.94
N ARG A 279 -42.04 0.33 10.24
CA ARG A 279 -43.31 0.93 9.81
C ARG A 279 -43.94 0.11 8.68
N THR A 280 -43.18 -0.18 7.63
CA THR A 280 -43.65 -1.02 6.52
C THR A 280 -44.13 -2.39 7.01
N ALA A 281 -43.41 -3.00 7.94
CA ALA A 281 -43.81 -4.27 8.54
C ALA A 281 -45.16 -4.18 9.28
N ARG A 282 -45.40 -3.08 9.98
CA ARG A 282 -46.65 -2.81 10.68
C ARG A 282 -47.81 -2.56 9.73
N ASP A 283 -47.56 -1.83 8.64
CA ASP A 283 -48.55 -1.56 7.59
C ASP A 283 -48.95 -2.85 6.85
N ASN A 284 -48.05 -3.84 6.81
CA ASN A 284 -48.33 -5.19 6.30
C ASN A 284 -48.96 -6.14 7.35
N HIS A 285 -49.42 -5.61 8.49
CA HIS A 285 -50.09 -6.36 9.56
C HIS A 285 -49.31 -7.58 10.08
N LEU A 286 -47.97 -7.49 10.14
CA LEU A 286 -47.14 -8.55 10.71
C LEU A 286 -47.47 -8.79 12.20
N PRO A 287 -47.56 -10.06 12.65
CA PRO A 287 -47.83 -10.40 14.03
C PRO A 287 -46.70 -9.95 14.97
N PRO A 288 -47.00 -9.74 16.27
CA PRO A 288 -46.05 -9.18 17.23
C PRO A 288 -44.74 -9.97 17.38
N ASP A 289 -44.79 -11.29 17.21
CA ASP A 289 -43.60 -12.16 17.34
C ASP A 289 -42.65 -12.02 16.14
N LEU A 290 -43.19 -11.90 14.92
CA LEU A 290 -42.40 -11.63 13.72
C LEU A 290 -41.85 -10.19 13.72
N MET A 291 -42.60 -9.23 14.27
CA MET A 291 -42.06 -7.88 14.49
C MET A 291 -40.87 -7.86 15.45
N ARG A 292 -40.92 -8.69 16.51
CA ARG A 292 -39.80 -8.83 17.46
C ARG A 292 -38.59 -9.48 16.79
N SER A 293 -38.81 -10.51 15.98
CA SER A 293 -37.78 -11.17 15.18
C SER A 293 -37.11 -10.21 14.19
N LEU A 294 -37.92 -9.44 13.44
CA LEU A 294 -37.44 -8.43 12.50
C LEU A 294 -36.56 -7.37 13.19
N ALA A 295 -37.02 -6.86 14.34
CA ALA A 295 -36.26 -5.89 15.10
C ALA A 295 -34.92 -6.45 15.61
N ALA A 296 -34.87 -7.73 16.01
CA ALA A 296 -33.64 -8.38 16.45
C ALA A 296 -32.64 -8.51 15.30
N GLN A 297 -33.07 -9.07 14.16
CA GLN A 297 -32.21 -9.29 12.99
C GLN A 297 -31.67 -7.97 12.41
N LEU A 298 -32.50 -6.93 12.31
CA LEU A 298 -32.06 -5.61 11.82
C LEU A 298 -31.04 -4.95 12.76
N ASN A 299 -31.19 -5.11 14.08
CA ASN A 299 -30.23 -4.56 15.03
C ASN A 299 -28.91 -5.33 15.05
N GLU A 300 -28.95 -6.65 14.85
CA GLU A 300 -27.77 -7.49 14.74
C GLU A 300 -26.98 -7.17 13.46
N SER A 301 -27.65 -7.10 12.30
CA SER A 301 -27.03 -6.65 11.04
C SER A 301 -26.41 -5.26 11.19
N LYS A 302 -27.13 -4.30 11.81
CA LYS A 302 -26.60 -2.96 12.09
C LYS A 302 -25.31 -3.01 12.91
N ALA A 303 -25.27 -3.81 13.98
CA ALA A 303 -24.11 -3.92 14.85
C ALA A 303 -22.89 -4.46 14.09
N THR A 304 -23.10 -5.50 13.28
CA THR A 304 -22.06 -6.11 12.45
C THR A 304 -21.54 -5.12 11.40
N PHE A 305 -22.43 -4.41 10.70
CA PHE A 305 -22.05 -3.40 9.71
C PHE A 305 -21.22 -2.26 10.32
N LEU A 306 -21.61 -1.74 11.49
CA LEU A 306 -20.86 -0.67 12.16
C LEU A 306 -19.49 -1.13 12.67
N LEU A 307 -19.38 -2.39 13.12
CA LEU A 307 -18.09 -2.98 13.51
C LEU A 307 -17.16 -3.15 12.31
N ASN A 308 -17.68 -3.66 11.19
CA ASN A 308 -16.92 -3.82 9.96
C ASN A 308 -16.49 -2.47 9.39
N LEU A 309 -17.40 -1.49 9.33
CA LEU A 309 -17.10 -0.13 8.89
C LEU A 309 -16.03 0.53 9.76
N ARG A 310 -16.08 0.33 11.08
CA ARG A 310 -15.05 0.85 12.01
C ARG A 310 -13.69 0.22 11.73
N ARG A 311 -13.65 -1.09 11.46
CA ARG A 311 -12.42 -1.82 11.15
C ARG A 311 -11.84 -1.37 9.80
N GLU A 312 -12.68 -1.31 8.77
CA GLU A 312 -12.31 -0.80 7.45
C GLU A 312 -11.79 0.63 7.52
N PHE A 313 -12.48 1.52 8.23
CA PHE A 313 -12.07 2.92 8.30
C PHE A 313 -10.79 3.11 9.12
N LEU A 314 -10.56 2.32 10.18
CA LEU A 314 -9.30 2.37 10.92
C LEU A 314 -8.13 1.79 10.09
N LEU A 315 -8.40 0.77 9.28
CA LEU A 315 -7.43 0.26 8.31
C LEU A 315 -7.19 1.32 7.23
N GLU A 316 -8.19 1.74 6.47
CA GLU A 316 -8.07 2.77 5.41
C GLU A 316 -7.51 4.11 5.91
N ALA A 317 -7.86 4.58 7.11
CA ALA A 317 -7.30 5.81 7.70
C ALA A 317 -5.87 5.65 8.22
N SER A 318 -5.36 4.42 8.35
CA SER A 318 -3.93 4.18 8.50
C SER A 318 -3.17 4.41 7.18
N PHE A 319 -3.87 4.39 6.03
CA PHE A 319 -3.28 4.36 4.68
C PHE A 319 -3.61 5.57 3.79
N ALA A 320 -4.60 6.40 4.12
CA ALA A 320 -4.93 7.60 3.36
C ALA A 320 -4.57 8.86 4.13
N GLN A 321 -3.54 9.60 3.71
CA GLN A 321 -3.48 11.06 3.91
C GLN A 321 -2.89 11.78 2.71
N GLU A 322 -3.80 12.28 1.86
CA GLU A 322 -3.85 13.63 1.25
C GLU A 322 -5.07 13.79 0.31
N GLU A 323 -5.82 12.72 0.03
CA GLU A 323 -7.18 12.86 -0.49
C GLU A 323 -8.16 13.04 0.68
N ASP A 324 -8.92 14.14 0.67
CA ASP A 324 -10.11 14.30 1.51
C ASP A 324 -10.95 13.03 1.37
N ILE A 325 -10.98 12.21 2.42
CA ILE A 325 -11.91 11.08 2.47
C ILE A 325 -13.29 11.71 2.38
N ASP A 326 -13.94 11.53 1.23
CA ASP A 326 -15.31 11.98 1.02
C ASP A 326 -16.23 11.16 1.94
N VAL A 327 -16.38 11.67 3.17
CA VAL A 327 -17.19 11.10 4.24
C VAL A 327 -18.60 10.84 3.72
N GLU A 328 -19.14 11.74 2.91
CA GLU A 328 -20.48 11.64 2.36
C GLU A 328 -20.61 10.46 1.39
N ARG A 329 -19.61 10.24 0.54
CA ARG A 329 -19.57 9.07 -0.36
C ARG A 329 -19.36 7.74 0.37
N VAL A 330 -18.60 7.72 1.46
CA VAL A 330 -18.43 6.51 2.29
C VAL A 330 -19.74 6.18 3.02
N VAL A 331 -20.36 7.18 3.65
CA VAL A 331 -21.65 7.02 4.34
C VAL A 331 -22.72 6.55 3.34
N LYS A 332 -22.82 7.17 2.16
CA LYS A 332 -23.81 6.81 1.13
C LYS A 332 -23.69 5.35 0.71
N ARG A 333 -22.46 4.87 0.45
CA ARG A 333 -22.22 3.47 0.08
C ARG A 333 -22.61 2.48 1.19
N ALA A 334 -22.24 2.79 2.44
CA ALA A 334 -22.61 1.95 3.58
C ALA A 334 -24.14 1.88 3.76
N VAL A 335 -24.83 3.00 3.53
CA VAL A 335 -26.30 3.08 3.55
C VAL A 335 -26.93 2.26 2.43
N ASP A 336 -26.40 2.33 1.21
CA ASP A 336 -26.93 1.57 0.07
C ASP A 336 -26.83 0.05 0.29
N LEU A 337 -25.71 -0.43 0.87
CA LEU A 337 -25.52 -1.84 1.20
C LEU A 337 -26.49 -2.32 2.27
N PHE A 338 -26.65 -1.54 3.35
CA PHE A 338 -27.59 -1.86 4.42
C PHE A 338 -29.05 -1.84 3.94
N ASP A 339 -29.42 -0.93 3.02
CA ASP A 339 -30.77 -0.89 2.45
C ASP A 339 -31.09 -2.16 1.64
N HIS A 340 -30.10 -2.75 0.98
CA HIS A 340 -30.26 -4.02 0.28
C HIS A 340 -30.51 -5.19 1.24
N GLU A 341 -29.67 -5.36 2.26
CA GLU A 341 -29.81 -6.42 3.25
C GLU A 341 -31.13 -6.26 4.05
N LYS A 342 -31.48 -5.03 4.42
CA LYS A 342 -32.76 -4.70 5.07
C LYS A 342 -33.95 -5.20 4.24
N LYS A 343 -33.95 -4.96 2.92
CA LYS A 343 -35.03 -5.41 2.02
C LYS A 343 -35.12 -6.93 1.99
N GLU A 344 -33.99 -7.64 1.98
CA GLU A 344 -34.00 -9.10 2.05
C GLU A 344 -34.58 -9.63 3.36
N ILE A 345 -34.13 -9.12 4.50
CA ILE A 345 -34.62 -9.53 5.83
C ILE A 345 -36.14 -9.29 5.92
N LEU A 346 -36.60 -8.14 5.44
CA LEU A 346 -38.01 -7.78 5.45
C LEU A 346 -38.83 -8.71 4.53
N LEU A 347 -38.34 -9.03 3.33
CA LEU A 347 -39.00 -9.97 2.42
C LEU A 347 -39.08 -11.38 2.97
N ARG A 348 -38.01 -11.88 3.62
CA ARG A 348 -38.00 -13.20 4.26
C ARG A 348 -39.08 -13.30 5.34
N ILE A 349 -39.14 -12.32 6.24
CA ILE A 349 -40.11 -12.33 7.35
C ILE A 349 -41.55 -12.14 6.86
N ILE A 350 -41.78 -11.35 5.80
CA ILE A 350 -43.11 -11.23 5.18
C ILE A 350 -43.54 -12.56 4.54
N ASN A 351 -42.61 -13.28 3.90
CA ASN A 351 -42.91 -14.58 3.29
C ASN A 351 -43.13 -15.68 4.34
N GLU A 352 -42.52 -15.59 5.53
CA GLU A 352 -42.81 -16.47 6.67
C GLU A 352 -44.20 -16.25 7.28
N ASN A 353 -44.83 -15.10 6.99
CA ASN A 353 -46.18 -14.74 7.45
C ASN A 353 -47.30 -15.09 6.43
N LYS A 354 -46.95 -15.61 5.25
CA LYS A 354 -47.90 -16.14 4.26
C LYS A 354 -48.00 -17.64 4.38
#